data_AF-A0A3B8STV5-F1
#
_entry.id   AF-A0A3B8STV5-F1
#
_cell.length_a   1.000
_cell.length_b   1.000
_cell.length_c   1.000
_cell.angle_alpha   90.00
_cell.angle_beta   90.00
_cell.angle_gamma   90.00
#
_symmetry.space_group_name_H-M   'P 1'
#
loop_
_entity.id
_entity.type
_entity.pdbx_description
1 polymer ?
#
loop_
_entity_poly.entity_id
_entity_poly.type
_entity_poly.pdbx_seq_one_letter_code
_entity_poly.pdbx_strand_id
1 'polypeptide(L)'
;MDFDTNDNKNIIGVIVILCLIFIVIGLTFLLTSKKVKQSESNPTAIKKIDTEVAKPLTEQELNKLNDGFLRALYSYSTTETDLITYLSNLNNNQKLYLGDIMKVKNNNTSLSIADIKNNLINILGNDISIKGEDYYIGEAEQPFIKYNDTNGEFKINEEYENGSDQLTDLSTKKLYNYKVKSIDKTENGGIITVYGMYKNHDGFQEYIENDKGIKRYIGVDDRLEEFGYPDTEEMYLTNLYQNDTQQFLEFQYTYTLNNNSYILTDFNIVS
;
A
#
# COMPACT_ATOMS: atom_id res chain seq x y z
N MET A 1 -36.65 25.94 63.04
CA MET A 1 -35.58 25.79 62.04
C MET A 1 -36.26 25.94 60.69
N ASP A 2 -36.47 27.19 60.31
CA ASP A 2 -37.04 27.54 59.01
C ASP A 2 -35.94 27.37 57.97
N PHE A 3 -36.16 26.45 57.02
CA PHE A 3 -35.31 26.36 55.84
C PHE A 3 -35.70 27.49 54.89
N ASP A 4 -34.73 28.38 54.67
CA ASP A 4 -34.85 29.63 53.96
C ASP A 4 -35.29 29.41 52.50
N THR A 5 -36.54 29.76 52.21
CA THR A 5 -37.15 29.65 50.86
C THR A 5 -36.57 30.61 49.82
N ASN A 6 -35.62 31.49 50.20
CA ASN A 6 -34.96 32.41 49.28
C ASN A 6 -33.86 31.76 48.41
N ASP A 7 -33.15 30.76 48.92
CA ASP A 7 -32.02 30.15 48.19
C ASP A 7 -32.49 29.30 47.00
N ASN A 8 -33.62 28.59 47.15
CA ASN A 8 -34.21 27.81 46.06
C ASN A 8 -34.75 28.68 44.91
N LYS A 9 -35.25 29.89 45.21
CA LYS A 9 -35.71 30.84 44.17
C LYS A 9 -34.53 31.43 43.39
N ASN A 10 -33.40 31.67 44.05
CA ASN A 10 -32.18 32.13 43.40
C ASN A 10 -31.57 31.06 42.48
N ILE A 11 -31.54 29.79 42.92
CA ILE A 11 -31.01 28.69 42.09
C ILE A 11 -31.87 28.47 40.84
N ILE A 12 -33.20 28.45 40.99
CA ILE A 12 -34.12 28.32 39.85
C ILE A 12 -33.99 29.52 38.90
N GLY A 13 -33.85 30.75 39.44
CA GLY A 13 -33.62 31.95 38.64
C GLY A 13 -32.34 31.88 37.80
N VAL A 14 -31.24 31.39 38.38
CA VAL A 14 -29.96 31.23 37.69
C VAL A 14 -30.03 30.18 36.59
N ILE A 15 -30.73 29.05 36.82
CA ILE A 15 -30.90 27.99 35.81
C ILE A 15 -31.74 28.51 34.63
N VAL A 16 -32.81 29.26 34.90
CA VAL A 16 -33.66 29.84 33.83
C VAL A 16 -32.87 30.85 32.99
N ILE A 17 -32.01 31.67 33.62
CA ILE A 17 -31.15 32.62 32.89
C ILE A 17 -30.13 31.87 32.03
N LEU A 18 -29.49 30.81 32.54
CA LEU A 18 -28.58 29.97 31.77
C LEU A 18 -29.27 29.31 30.56
N CYS A 19 -30.46 28.76 30.74
CA CYS A 19 -31.24 28.20 29.63
C CYS A 19 -31.59 29.24 28.56
N LEU A 20 -31.96 30.46 28.97
CA LEU A 20 -32.23 31.56 28.03
C LEU A 20 -30.98 31.97 27.25
N ILE A 21 -29.80 31.98 27.89
CA ILE A 21 -28.52 32.26 27.22
C ILE A 21 -28.22 31.18 26.16
N PHE A 22 -28.40 29.89 26.47
CA PHE A 22 -28.18 28.80 25.51
C PHE A 22 -29.18 28.83 24.34
N ILE A 23 -30.44 29.23 24.58
CA ILE A 23 -31.43 29.40 23.51
C ILE A 23 -31.07 30.58 22.59
N VAL A 24 -30.62 31.70 23.16
CA VAL A 24 -30.18 32.87 22.36
C VAL A 24 -28.93 32.54 21.54
N ILE A 25 -27.93 31.85 22.13
CA ILE A 25 -26.72 31.43 21.41
C ILE A 25 -27.06 30.42 20.30
N GLY A 26 -27.91 29.42 20.60
CA GLY A 26 -28.37 28.43 19.62
C GLY A 26 -29.17 29.04 18.47
N LEU A 27 -30.03 30.04 18.75
CA LEU A 27 -30.76 30.78 17.72
C LEU A 27 -29.83 31.66 16.89
N THR A 28 -28.81 32.29 17.48
CA THR A 28 -27.81 33.05 16.70
C THR A 28 -26.97 32.14 15.80
N PHE A 29 -26.62 30.92 16.24
CA PHE A 29 -25.89 29.94 15.42
C PHE A 29 -26.74 29.37 14.27
N LEU A 30 -28.05 29.17 14.49
CA LEU A 30 -29.00 28.74 13.46
C LEU A 30 -29.38 29.85 12.47
N LEU A 31 -29.32 31.12 12.90
CA LEU A 31 -29.56 32.29 12.04
C LEU A 31 -28.33 32.68 11.21
N THR A 32 -27.11 32.45 11.70
CA THR A 32 -25.87 32.67 10.94
C THR A 32 -25.55 31.53 9.97
N SER A 33 -25.97 30.30 10.26
CA SER A 33 -25.88 29.16 9.31
C SER A 33 -26.94 29.18 8.19
N LYS A 34 -27.89 30.14 8.21
CA LYS A 34 -28.94 30.29 7.17
C LYS A 34 -28.88 31.58 6.35
N LYS A 35 -27.78 32.33 6.33
CA LYS A 35 -27.61 33.49 5.42
C LYS A 35 -26.22 33.60 4.82
N VAL A 36 -25.96 32.80 3.79
CA VAL A 36 -25.32 33.34 2.58
C VAL A 36 -26.45 33.43 1.55
N LYS A 37 -26.95 34.66 1.32
CA LYS A 37 -28.03 34.93 0.37
C LYS A 37 -27.48 34.91 -1.05
N GLN A 38 -28.19 34.14 -1.86
CA GLN A 38 -28.29 34.14 -3.32
C GLN A 38 -28.39 35.58 -3.87
N SER A 39 -27.46 35.93 -4.76
CA SER A 39 -27.67 36.94 -5.81
C SER A 39 -27.98 36.16 -7.08
N GLU A 40 -29.16 36.36 -7.64
CA GLU A 40 -29.55 35.75 -8.92
C GLU A 40 -28.74 36.35 -10.08
N SER A 41 -27.86 35.54 -10.67
CA SER A 41 -27.61 35.58 -12.11
C SER A 41 -27.14 34.20 -12.61
N ASN A 42 -27.95 33.67 -13.54
CA ASN A 42 -27.79 32.47 -14.37
C ASN A 42 -27.83 31.07 -13.70
N PRO A 43 -28.62 30.12 -14.26
CA PRO A 43 -28.78 28.78 -13.71
C PRO A 43 -27.50 27.97 -14.00
N THR A 44 -26.58 27.97 -13.05
CA THR A 44 -25.47 27.02 -13.04
C THR A 44 -25.94 25.79 -12.29
N ALA A 45 -25.91 24.64 -12.98
CA ALA A 45 -26.39 23.35 -12.50
C ALA A 45 -25.95 23.06 -11.05
N ILE A 46 -26.91 22.74 -10.19
CA ILE A 46 -26.66 22.19 -8.86
C ILE A 46 -25.97 20.84 -9.08
N LYS A 47 -24.65 20.78 -8.91
CA LYS A 47 -23.96 19.50 -8.73
C LYS A 47 -24.49 18.92 -7.42
N LYS A 48 -25.08 17.72 -7.52
CA LYS A 48 -25.28 16.85 -6.37
C LYS A 48 -23.95 16.79 -5.61
N ILE A 49 -24.00 16.97 -4.30
CA ILE A 49 -22.93 16.51 -3.44
C ILE A 49 -23.06 15.00 -3.51
N ASP A 50 -22.28 14.38 -4.41
CA ASP A 50 -22.04 12.95 -4.35
C ASP A 50 -21.37 12.72 -2.99
N THR A 51 -22.13 12.17 -2.04
CA THR A 51 -21.52 11.34 -1.01
C THR A 51 -20.75 10.28 -1.77
N GLU A 52 -19.46 10.51 -2.01
CA GLU A 52 -18.57 9.49 -2.56
C GLU A 52 -18.66 8.32 -1.59
N VAL A 53 -19.40 7.30 -2.00
CA VAL A 53 -19.41 6.02 -1.33
C VAL A 53 -17.96 5.54 -1.39
N ALA A 54 -17.32 5.40 -0.22
CA ALA A 54 -15.96 4.93 -0.14
C ALA A 54 -15.79 3.71 -1.03
N LYS A 55 -14.78 3.73 -1.91
CA LYS A 55 -14.49 2.62 -2.81
C LYS A 55 -14.39 1.34 -1.96
N PRO A 56 -14.98 0.21 -2.36
CA PRO A 56 -14.87 -1.02 -1.58
C PRO A 56 -13.44 -1.57 -1.60
N LEU A 57 -12.98 -2.13 -0.48
CA LEU A 57 -11.74 -2.90 -0.44
C LEU A 57 -11.89 -4.15 -1.31
N THR A 58 -10.97 -4.33 -2.25
CA THR A 58 -10.98 -5.46 -3.20
C THR A 58 -9.56 -6.00 -3.40
N GLU A 59 -9.44 -7.20 -3.97
CA GLU A 59 -8.16 -7.81 -4.34
C GLU A 59 -7.31 -6.96 -5.29
N GLN A 60 -7.90 -5.98 -5.99
CA GLN A 60 -7.17 -5.07 -6.87
C GLN A 60 -6.12 -4.24 -6.12
N GLU A 61 -6.26 -4.06 -4.80
CA GLU A 61 -5.26 -3.38 -3.98
C GLU A 61 -3.93 -4.15 -3.92
N LEU A 62 -3.95 -5.48 -4.11
CA LEU A 62 -2.75 -6.31 -4.21
C LEU A 62 -2.00 -6.06 -5.52
N ASN A 63 -2.71 -5.73 -6.61
CA ASN A 63 -2.10 -5.50 -7.93
C ASN A 63 -1.24 -4.24 -7.99
N LYS A 64 -1.35 -3.37 -6.99
CA LYS A 64 -0.47 -2.20 -6.84
C LYS A 64 0.94 -2.58 -6.38
N LEU A 65 1.11 -3.75 -5.76
CA LEU A 65 2.36 -4.19 -5.16
C LEU A 65 3.26 -4.85 -6.21
N ASN A 66 4.29 -4.14 -6.64
CA ASN A 66 5.30 -4.68 -7.55
C ASN A 66 6.28 -5.63 -6.83
N ASP A 67 7.18 -6.23 -7.60
CA ASP A 67 8.23 -7.12 -7.09
C ASP A 67 9.09 -6.51 -5.98
N GLY A 68 9.45 -5.23 -6.10
CA GLY A 68 10.22 -4.51 -5.08
C GLY A 68 9.46 -4.45 -3.77
N PHE A 69 8.16 -4.13 -3.82
CA PHE A 69 7.29 -4.14 -2.65
C PHE A 69 7.20 -5.51 -2.00
N LEU A 70 6.98 -6.58 -2.78
CA LEU A 70 6.88 -7.94 -2.25
C LEU A 70 8.20 -8.41 -1.61
N ARG A 71 9.36 -7.94 -2.08
CA ARG A 71 10.68 -8.17 -1.44
C ARG A 71 10.82 -7.40 -0.13
N ALA A 72 10.41 -6.14 -0.12
CA ALA A 72 10.48 -5.31 1.08
C ALA A 72 9.53 -5.80 2.16
N LEU A 73 8.32 -6.26 1.82
CA LEU A 73 7.39 -6.84 2.79
C LEU A 73 7.88 -8.15 3.38
N TYR A 74 8.52 -9.01 2.57
CA TYR A 74 9.22 -10.18 3.10
C TYR A 74 10.31 -9.77 4.11
N SER A 75 11.15 -8.80 3.76
CA SER A 75 12.23 -8.34 4.63
C SER A 75 11.70 -7.67 5.90
N TYR A 76 10.65 -6.85 5.78
CA TYR A 76 9.91 -6.21 6.87
C TYR A 76 9.35 -7.22 7.89
N SER A 77 8.83 -8.36 7.43
CA SER A 77 8.19 -9.37 8.30
C SER A 77 9.13 -9.97 9.37
N THR A 78 10.42 -9.67 9.28
CA THR A 78 11.46 -10.09 10.24
C THR A 78 11.91 -8.98 11.19
N THR A 79 11.23 -7.82 11.16
CA THR A 79 11.57 -6.63 11.95
C THR A 79 10.52 -6.32 13.00
N GLU A 80 10.89 -5.57 14.04
CA GLU A 80 9.95 -5.12 15.09
C GLU A 80 9.48 -3.66 14.88
N THR A 81 9.91 -3.01 13.79
CA THR A 81 9.54 -1.63 13.47
C THR A 81 8.17 -1.57 12.78
N ASP A 82 7.51 -0.40 12.77
CA ASP A 82 6.33 -0.21 11.93
C ASP A 82 6.69 -0.13 10.44
N LEU A 83 5.74 -0.54 9.58
CA LEU A 83 5.95 -0.63 8.13
C LEU A 83 6.44 0.69 7.51
N ILE A 84 5.84 1.82 7.88
CA ILE A 84 6.19 3.12 7.28
C ILE A 84 7.60 3.54 7.70
N THR A 85 7.97 3.35 8.96
CA THR A 85 9.32 3.61 9.44
C THR A 85 10.33 2.69 8.75
N TYR A 86 10.03 1.39 8.63
CA TYR A 86 10.88 0.45 7.92
C TYR A 86 11.15 0.90 6.48
N LEU A 87 10.09 1.17 5.71
CA LEU A 87 10.20 1.58 4.31
C LEU A 87 10.86 2.96 4.15
N SER A 88 10.64 3.87 5.10
CA SER A 88 11.26 5.20 5.11
C SER A 88 12.76 5.16 5.41
N ASN A 89 13.25 4.12 6.09
CA ASN A 89 14.66 3.93 6.40
C ASN A 89 15.44 3.19 5.31
N LEU A 90 14.78 2.70 4.27
CA LEU A 90 15.45 2.14 3.09
C LEU A 90 16.33 3.19 2.40
N ASN A 91 17.40 2.75 1.74
CA ASN A 91 18.23 3.64 0.93
C ASN A 91 17.47 4.12 -0.32
N ASN A 92 17.95 5.19 -0.96
CA ASN A 92 17.23 5.80 -2.09
C ASN A 92 17.03 4.81 -3.26
N ASN A 93 18.03 3.96 -3.52
CA ASN A 93 17.99 2.96 -4.58
C ASN A 93 16.88 1.91 -4.35
N GLN A 94 16.77 1.40 -3.12
CA GLN A 94 15.69 0.51 -2.70
C GLN A 94 14.32 1.18 -2.84
N LYS A 95 14.19 2.46 -2.43
CA LYS A 95 12.93 3.20 -2.55
C LYS A 95 12.51 3.45 -4.00
N LEU A 96 13.45 3.75 -4.90
CA LEU A 96 13.21 3.83 -6.34
C LEU A 96 12.70 2.48 -6.88
N TYR A 97 13.25 1.36 -6.38
CA TYR A 97 12.78 0.03 -6.74
C TYR A 97 11.34 -0.25 -6.27
N LEU A 98 10.99 0.12 -5.03
CA LEU A 98 9.60 0.10 -4.56
C LEU A 98 8.68 0.97 -5.44
N GLY A 99 9.22 2.08 -5.92
CA GLY A 99 8.61 3.02 -6.84
C GLY A 99 8.37 2.55 -8.27
N ASP A 100 8.77 1.31 -8.57
CA ASP A 100 8.63 0.67 -9.89
C ASP A 100 9.56 1.23 -10.98
N ILE A 101 10.77 1.69 -10.60
CA ILE A 101 11.79 2.18 -11.54
C ILE A 101 12.11 1.17 -12.66
N MET A 102 11.95 -0.12 -12.41
CA MET A 102 12.21 -1.19 -13.38
C MET A 102 11.25 -1.18 -14.58
N LYS A 103 10.13 -0.46 -14.52
CA LYS A 103 9.28 -0.19 -15.70
C LYS A 103 10.04 0.47 -16.84
N VAL A 104 11.06 1.27 -16.53
CA VAL A 104 11.92 1.92 -17.54
C VAL A 104 12.56 0.87 -18.44
N LYS A 105 13.07 -0.23 -17.85
CA LYS A 105 13.62 -1.39 -18.59
C LYS A 105 12.53 -2.15 -19.35
N ASN A 106 11.48 -2.55 -18.64
CA ASN A 106 10.51 -3.53 -19.16
C ASN A 106 9.66 -2.99 -20.30
N ASN A 107 9.35 -1.69 -20.27
CA ASN A 107 8.47 -1.06 -21.26
C ASN A 107 9.24 -0.19 -22.25
N ASN A 108 10.56 -0.02 -22.07
CA ASN A 108 11.39 0.91 -22.81
C ASN A 108 10.81 2.34 -22.84
N THR A 109 10.32 2.80 -21.69
CA THR A 109 9.67 4.11 -21.50
C THR A 109 10.41 4.96 -20.49
N SER A 110 10.37 6.29 -20.61
CA SER A 110 10.78 7.16 -19.51
C SER A 110 9.76 7.08 -18.37
N LEU A 111 10.25 7.28 -17.15
CA LEU A 111 9.42 7.40 -15.95
C LEU A 111 9.86 8.67 -15.22
N SER A 112 8.93 9.50 -14.76
CA SER A 112 9.29 10.68 -13.98
C SER A 112 9.44 10.34 -12.50
N ILE A 113 10.23 11.13 -11.77
CA ILE A 113 10.29 11.05 -10.31
C ILE A 113 8.92 11.31 -9.66
N ALA A 114 8.07 12.10 -10.30
CA ALA A 114 6.71 12.34 -9.84
C ALA A 114 5.85 11.07 -9.96
N ASP A 115 5.98 10.30 -11.04
CA ASP A 115 5.27 9.03 -11.23
C ASP A 115 5.67 8.02 -10.15
N ILE A 116 6.96 7.91 -9.87
CA ILE A 116 7.50 7.04 -8.81
C ILE A 116 6.91 7.44 -7.45
N LYS A 117 6.93 8.73 -7.11
CA LYS A 117 6.35 9.24 -5.86
C LYS A 117 4.85 8.94 -5.78
N ASN A 118 4.12 9.18 -6.87
CA ASN A 118 2.68 8.92 -6.93
C ASN A 118 2.36 7.43 -6.75
N ASN A 119 3.14 6.52 -7.37
CA ASN A 119 2.97 5.08 -7.17
C ASN A 119 3.07 4.71 -5.69
N LEU A 120 4.05 5.27 -4.99
CA LEU A 120 4.26 4.99 -3.57
C LEU A 120 3.20 5.62 -2.69
N ILE A 121 2.82 6.87 -2.95
CA ILE A 121 1.72 7.53 -2.23
C ILE A 121 0.41 6.76 -2.43
N ASN A 122 0.16 6.20 -3.62
CA ASN A 122 -1.03 5.39 -3.89
C ASN A 122 -1.06 4.05 -3.13
N ILE A 123 0.08 3.61 -2.61
CA ILE A 123 0.22 2.38 -1.82
C ILE A 123 0.28 2.71 -0.33
N LEU A 124 1.09 3.68 0.08
CA LEU A 124 1.44 3.96 1.48
C LEU A 124 0.70 5.18 2.06
N GLY A 125 0.13 6.02 1.21
CA GLY A 125 -0.45 7.31 1.61
C GLY A 125 0.57 8.37 2.05
N ASN A 126 1.87 8.13 1.86
CA ASN A 126 2.93 9.01 2.35
C ASN A 126 4.11 9.10 1.37
N ASP A 127 4.82 10.24 1.38
CA ASP A 127 6.12 10.40 0.71
C ASP A 127 7.21 9.85 1.65
N ILE A 128 7.84 8.73 1.24
CA ILE A 128 8.96 8.11 1.96
C ILE A 128 10.32 8.80 1.66
N SER A 129 10.27 10.07 1.24
CA SER A 129 11.41 10.96 1.00
C SER A 129 12.36 10.49 -0.12
N ILE A 130 11.79 10.14 -1.28
CA ILE A 130 12.57 9.73 -2.45
C ILE A 130 13.18 10.93 -3.16
N LYS A 131 14.41 10.74 -3.63
CA LYS A 131 15.16 11.68 -4.46
C LYS A 131 15.34 11.15 -5.88
N GLY A 132 15.32 12.07 -6.84
CA GLY A 132 15.76 11.80 -8.20
C GLY A 132 17.27 11.71 -8.24
N GLU A 133 17.79 10.50 -8.26
CA GLU A 133 19.21 10.17 -8.32
C GLU A 133 19.36 8.93 -9.20
N ASP A 134 20.52 8.71 -9.78
CA ASP A 134 20.80 7.52 -10.57
C ASP A 134 20.49 6.21 -9.80
N TYR A 135 19.97 5.22 -10.53
CA TYR A 135 19.62 3.92 -9.97
C TYR A 135 20.67 2.87 -10.37
N TYR A 136 21.18 2.16 -9.36
CA TYR A 136 22.24 1.17 -9.49
C TYR A 136 21.70 -0.23 -9.19
N ILE A 137 22.31 -1.27 -9.78
CA ILE A 137 22.00 -2.66 -9.42
C ILE A 137 23.27 -3.28 -8.85
N GLY A 138 23.17 -3.88 -7.65
CA GLY A 138 24.31 -4.42 -6.92
C GLY A 138 25.41 -3.37 -6.70
N GLU A 139 26.66 -3.81 -6.83
CA GLU A 139 27.86 -2.97 -6.68
C GLU A 139 28.38 -2.43 -8.03
N ALA A 140 27.50 -2.18 -9.00
CA ALA A 140 27.92 -1.70 -10.32
C ALA A 140 28.58 -0.31 -10.25
N GLU A 141 29.68 -0.12 -11.00
CA GLU A 141 30.37 1.18 -11.09
C GLU A 141 29.58 2.22 -11.88
N GLN A 142 28.74 1.77 -12.81
CA GLN A 142 27.88 2.62 -13.62
C GLN A 142 26.41 2.42 -13.26
N PRO A 143 25.59 3.47 -13.32
CA PRO A 143 24.18 3.34 -13.04
C PRO A 143 23.48 2.50 -14.11
N PHE A 144 22.52 1.70 -13.68
CA PHE A 144 21.67 0.94 -14.59
C PHE A 144 20.65 1.86 -15.28
N ILE A 145 20.11 2.82 -14.54
CA ILE A 145 19.15 3.82 -15.04
C ILE A 145 19.63 5.20 -14.60
N LYS A 146 19.83 6.10 -15.56
CA LYS A 146 20.29 7.47 -15.34
C LYS A 146 19.10 8.40 -15.05
N TYR A 147 19.27 9.29 -14.08
CA TYR A 147 18.33 10.35 -13.76
C TYR A 147 18.74 11.66 -14.46
N ASN A 148 17.79 12.33 -15.09
CA ASN A 148 17.97 13.64 -15.68
C ASN A 148 17.33 14.71 -14.78
N ASP A 149 18.17 15.54 -14.16
CA ASP A 149 17.75 16.61 -13.25
C ASP A 149 16.97 17.75 -13.93
N THR A 150 17.21 17.94 -15.23
CA THR A 150 16.64 19.03 -16.02
C THR A 150 15.15 18.80 -16.28
N ASN A 151 14.74 17.53 -16.48
CA ASN A 151 13.35 17.18 -16.75
C ASN A 151 12.73 16.22 -15.73
N GLY A 152 13.49 15.75 -14.73
CA GLY A 152 13.01 14.86 -13.69
C GLY A 152 12.70 13.43 -14.15
N GLU A 153 13.28 13.00 -15.27
CA GLU A 153 13.02 11.70 -15.89
C GLU A 153 14.16 10.69 -15.69
N PHE A 154 13.79 9.42 -15.63
CA PHE A 154 14.68 8.28 -15.64
C PHE A 154 14.73 7.63 -17.03
N LYS A 155 15.93 7.23 -17.46
CA LYS A 155 16.16 6.52 -18.74
C LYS A 155 17.19 5.41 -18.57
N ILE A 156 17.05 4.34 -19.36
CA ILE A 156 18.03 3.25 -19.41
C ILE A 156 19.40 3.84 -19.72
N ASN A 157 20.43 3.43 -18.97
CA ASN A 157 21.79 3.74 -19.33
C ASN A 157 22.27 2.78 -20.42
N GLU A 158 22.37 3.25 -21.66
CA GLU A 158 22.84 2.44 -22.80
C GLU A 158 24.31 1.99 -22.65
N GLU A 159 25.09 2.68 -21.82
CA GLU A 159 26.50 2.37 -21.55
C GLU A 159 26.66 1.31 -20.45
N TYR A 160 25.56 0.85 -19.83
CA TYR A 160 25.62 -0.18 -18.81
C TYR A 160 25.97 -1.53 -19.44
N GLU A 161 27.25 -1.88 -19.41
CA GLU A 161 27.76 -3.11 -20.04
C GLU A 161 27.70 -4.32 -19.11
N ASN A 162 27.73 -4.12 -17.78
CA ASN A 162 27.81 -5.22 -16.82
C ASN A 162 27.26 -4.85 -15.44
N GLY A 163 26.36 -5.69 -14.94
CA GLY A 163 26.19 -5.89 -13.50
C GLY A 163 25.30 -7.08 -13.24
N SER A 164 25.46 -7.69 -12.07
CA SER A 164 24.66 -8.86 -11.71
C SER A 164 23.19 -8.48 -11.61
N ASP A 165 22.28 -9.38 -12.01
CA ASP A 165 20.83 -9.23 -11.74
C ASP A 165 20.48 -9.29 -10.23
N GLN A 166 21.48 -9.26 -9.34
CA GLN A 166 21.24 -9.15 -7.90
C GLN A 166 20.68 -7.76 -7.58
N LEU A 167 19.36 -7.72 -7.57
CA LEU A 167 18.53 -6.55 -7.30
C LEU A 167 18.69 -6.11 -5.84
N THR A 168 19.38 -4.99 -5.63
CA THR A 168 19.31 -4.12 -4.44
C THR A 168 19.71 -4.81 -3.12
N ASP A 169 19.94 -4.07 -2.04
CA ASP A 169 20.19 -4.66 -0.71
C ASP A 169 18.94 -5.31 -0.08
N LEU A 170 17.87 -5.55 -0.85
CA LEU A 170 16.69 -6.28 -0.40
C LEU A 170 16.91 -7.78 -0.52
N SER A 171 16.11 -8.56 0.22
CA SER A 171 16.21 -10.02 0.14
C SER A 171 16.03 -10.55 -1.29
N THR A 172 16.80 -11.58 -1.61
CA THR A 172 16.62 -12.40 -2.83
C THR A 172 15.30 -13.17 -2.82
N LYS A 173 14.70 -13.35 -1.63
CA LYS A 173 13.34 -13.86 -1.45
C LYS A 173 12.30 -12.75 -1.58
N LYS A 174 11.15 -13.08 -2.16
CA LYS A 174 9.95 -12.22 -2.23
C LYS A 174 8.69 -13.01 -1.93
N LEU A 175 7.62 -12.32 -1.58
CA LEU A 175 6.30 -12.93 -1.42
C LEU A 175 5.74 -13.34 -2.79
N TYR A 176 5.08 -14.50 -2.85
CA TYR A 176 4.30 -14.97 -3.99
C TYR A 176 2.83 -15.12 -3.59
N ASN A 177 1.99 -14.22 -4.08
CA ASN A 177 0.54 -14.25 -3.85
C ASN A 177 -0.12 -15.24 -4.81
N TYR A 178 -0.63 -16.36 -4.31
CA TYR A 178 -1.32 -17.35 -5.14
C TYR A 178 -2.83 -17.07 -5.22
N LYS A 179 -3.51 -17.02 -4.07
CA LYS A 179 -4.97 -16.95 -4.05
C LYS A 179 -5.52 -16.23 -2.82
N VAL A 180 -6.43 -15.29 -3.03
CA VAL A 180 -7.14 -14.60 -1.93
C VAL A 180 -7.94 -15.61 -1.12
N LYS A 181 -7.69 -15.65 0.19
CA LYS A 181 -8.41 -16.45 1.18
C LYS A 181 -9.63 -15.69 1.71
N SER A 182 -9.42 -14.46 2.16
CA SER A 182 -10.48 -13.60 2.73
C SER A 182 -10.22 -12.11 2.48
N ILE A 183 -11.31 -11.33 2.53
CA ILE A 183 -11.26 -9.87 2.59
C ILE A 183 -12.16 -9.46 3.75
N ASP A 184 -11.54 -9.17 4.89
CA ASP A 184 -12.22 -8.85 6.14
C ASP A 184 -12.31 -7.33 6.29
N LYS A 185 -13.52 -6.79 6.12
CA LYS A 185 -13.76 -5.35 6.05
C LYS A 185 -14.06 -4.76 7.42
N THR A 186 -13.59 -3.53 7.64
CA THR A 186 -13.93 -2.69 8.79
C THR A 186 -14.44 -1.33 8.30
N GLU A 187 -14.98 -0.52 9.20
CA GLU A 187 -15.43 0.84 8.88
C GLU A 187 -14.31 1.72 8.30
N ASN A 188 -13.07 1.51 8.78
CA ASN A 188 -11.92 2.35 8.43
C ASN A 188 -10.90 1.64 7.54
N GLY A 189 -11.22 0.47 6.96
CA GLY A 189 -10.20 -0.33 6.30
C GLY A 189 -10.55 -1.81 6.16
N GLY A 190 -9.55 -2.65 6.27
CA GLY A 190 -9.72 -4.11 6.30
C GLY A 190 -8.41 -4.86 6.12
N ILE A 191 -8.51 -6.19 6.12
CA ILE A 191 -7.39 -7.09 5.92
C ILE A 191 -7.69 -7.96 4.70
N ILE A 192 -6.74 -8.04 3.78
CA ILE A 192 -6.76 -9.03 2.69
C ILE A 192 -5.83 -10.16 3.10
N THR A 193 -6.38 -11.36 3.28
CA THR A 193 -5.59 -12.57 3.56
C THR A 193 -5.40 -13.36 2.28
N VAL A 194 -4.17 -13.74 1.97
CA VAL A 194 -3.78 -14.43 0.73
C VAL A 194 -3.02 -15.70 1.08
N TYR A 195 -3.40 -16.81 0.46
CA TYR A 195 -2.53 -17.99 0.42
C TYR A 195 -1.35 -17.71 -0.49
N GLY A 196 -0.15 -17.91 0.03
CA GLY A 196 1.08 -17.62 -0.69
C GLY A 196 2.25 -18.51 -0.31
N MET A 197 3.36 -18.28 -1.00
CA MET A 197 4.64 -18.96 -0.81
C MET A 197 5.78 -17.94 -0.90
N TYR A 198 7.01 -18.35 -0.60
CA TYR A 198 8.19 -17.56 -0.91
C TYR A 198 8.63 -17.82 -2.33
N LYS A 199 8.83 -16.78 -3.14
CA LYS A 199 9.50 -16.89 -4.43
C LYS A 199 10.96 -16.48 -4.30
N ASN A 200 11.85 -17.28 -4.86
CA ASN A 200 13.29 -17.11 -4.77
C ASN A 200 13.96 -17.44 -6.12
N HIS A 201 15.26 -17.18 -6.22
CA HIS A 201 16.09 -17.48 -7.38
C HIS A 201 17.40 -18.10 -6.89
N ASP A 202 17.82 -19.24 -7.45
CA ASP A 202 19.08 -19.90 -7.05
C ASP A 202 20.28 -19.53 -7.93
N GLY A 203 20.13 -18.52 -8.78
CA GLY A 203 21.14 -18.09 -9.75
C GLY A 203 20.93 -18.66 -11.14
N PHE A 204 20.14 -19.74 -11.26
CA PHE A 204 19.80 -20.37 -12.54
C PHE A 204 18.31 -20.28 -12.84
N GLN A 205 17.46 -20.53 -11.84
CA GLN A 205 16.02 -20.57 -12.03
C GLN A 205 15.25 -20.04 -10.83
N GLU A 206 14.05 -19.51 -11.09
CA GLU A 206 13.12 -19.12 -10.04
C GLU A 206 12.43 -20.36 -9.46
N TYR A 207 12.14 -20.33 -8.17
CA TYR A 207 11.35 -21.35 -7.49
C TYR A 207 10.45 -20.74 -6.43
N ILE A 208 9.37 -21.45 -6.12
CA ILE A 208 8.54 -21.20 -4.96
C ILE A 208 8.86 -22.20 -3.85
N GLU A 209 8.77 -21.74 -2.60
CA GLU A 209 9.14 -22.48 -1.40
C GLU A 209 8.10 -22.21 -0.30
N ASN A 210 7.64 -23.25 0.40
CA ASN A 210 6.82 -23.09 1.59
C ASN A 210 7.68 -22.96 2.87
N ASP A 211 7.02 -22.76 4.00
CA ASP A 211 7.62 -22.69 5.34
C ASP A 211 8.38 -23.96 5.77
N LYS A 212 8.02 -25.11 5.20
CA LYS A 212 8.68 -26.41 5.40
C LYS A 212 9.90 -26.61 4.49
N GLY A 213 10.24 -25.65 3.63
CA GLY A 213 11.38 -25.73 2.71
C GLY A 213 11.14 -26.62 1.48
N ILE A 214 9.89 -26.98 1.18
CA ILE A 214 9.53 -27.72 -0.03
C ILE A 214 9.59 -26.75 -1.20
N LYS A 215 10.47 -27.04 -2.17
CA LYS A 215 10.72 -26.20 -3.33
C LYS A 215 10.03 -26.74 -4.58
N ARG A 216 9.50 -25.82 -5.39
CA ARG A 216 9.05 -26.09 -6.75
C ARG A 216 9.63 -25.05 -7.69
N TYR A 217 10.41 -25.50 -8.67
CA TYR A 217 10.92 -24.62 -9.71
C TYR A 217 9.79 -24.14 -10.62
N ILE A 218 9.86 -22.86 -11.01
CA ILE A 218 8.85 -22.18 -11.82
C ILE A 218 9.52 -21.54 -13.04
N GLY A 219 8.79 -21.43 -14.16
CA GLY A 219 9.29 -20.87 -15.42
C GLY A 219 8.84 -21.63 -16.67
N VAL A 220 9.27 -21.15 -17.84
CA VAL A 220 8.88 -21.68 -19.17
C VAL A 220 10.04 -22.45 -19.80
N ASP A 221 10.77 -23.21 -18.98
CA ASP A 221 11.88 -24.01 -19.46
C ASP A 221 11.37 -25.42 -19.79
N ASP A 222 11.54 -25.84 -21.03
CA ASP A 222 11.31 -27.20 -21.51
C ASP A 222 12.14 -28.24 -20.74
N ARG A 223 13.18 -27.80 -20.02
CA ARG A 223 13.96 -28.62 -19.09
C ARG A 223 13.28 -28.84 -17.73
N LEU A 224 12.16 -28.21 -17.41
CA LEU A 224 11.44 -28.50 -16.15
C LEU A 224 11.02 -29.98 -16.07
N GLU A 225 10.67 -30.59 -17.20
CA GLU A 225 10.48 -32.04 -17.30
C GLU A 225 11.78 -32.81 -17.02
N GLU A 226 12.93 -32.35 -17.52
CA GLU A 226 14.25 -32.96 -17.29
C GLU A 226 14.68 -32.89 -15.81
N PHE A 227 14.28 -31.84 -15.09
CA PHE A 227 14.48 -31.71 -13.64
C PHE A 227 13.44 -32.45 -12.80
N GLY A 228 12.51 -33.19 -13.42
CA GLY A 228 11.51 -33.99 -12.72
C GLY A 228 10.29 -33.21 -12.22
N TYR A 229 10.00 -32.05 -12.82
CA TYR A 229 8.85 -31.20 -12.53
C TYR A 229 7.88 -31.17 -13.72
N PRO A 230 7.17 -32.29 -14.01
CA PRO A 230 6.32 -32.39 -15.20
C PRO A 230 5.05 -31.51 -15.13
N ASP A 231 4.61 -31.14 -13.92
CA ASP A 231 3.46 -30.26 -13.76
C ASP A 231 3.86 -28.79 -13.92
N THR A 232 3.00 -28.00 -14.57
CA THR A 232 3.13 -26.55 -14.58
C THR A 232 3.01 -25.98 -13.16
N GLU A 233 3.52 -24.77 -12.95
CA GLU A 233 3.35 -24.01 -11.70
C GLU A 233 1.88 -23.97 -11.25
N GLU A 234 0.97 -23.66 -12.18
CA GLU A 234 -0.47 -23.60 -11.93
C GLU A 234 -1.05 -24.96 -11.51
N MET A 235 -0.65 -26.05 -12.18
CA MET A 235 -1.09 -27.40 -11.82
C MET A 235 -0.60 -27.80 -10.42
N TYR A 236 0.68 -27.54 -10.12
CA TYR A 236 1.24 -27.82 -8.80
C TYR A 236 0.47 -27.07 -7.70
N LEU A 237 0.30 -25.75 -7.86
CA LEU A 237 -0.38 -24.91 -6.87
C LEU A 237 -1.86 -25.28 -6.72
N THR A 238 -2.55 -25.60 -7.82
CA THR A 238 -3.94 -26.04 -7.80
C THR A 238 -4.10 -27.36 -7.06
N ASN A 239 -3.23 -28.35 -7.34
CA ASN A 239 -3.24 -29.62 -6.66
C ASN A 239 -2.91 -29.45 -5.17
N LEU A 240 -1.93 -28.61 -4.83
CA LEU A 240 -1.59 -28.33 -3.44
C LEU A 240 -2.76 -27.68 -2.71
N TYR A 241 -3.41 -26.70 -3.32
CA TYR A 241 -4.58 -26.02 -2.74
C TYR A 241 -5.77 -26.96 -2.50
N GLN A 242 -5.98 -27.95 -3.38
CA GLN A 242 -7.07 -28.92 -3.23
C GLN A 242 -6.80 -29.97 -2.15
N ASN A 243 -5.53 -30.33 -1.94
CA ASN A 243 -5.16 -31.48 -1.10
C ASN A 243 -4.63 -31.09 0.28
N ASP A 244 -3.93 -29.97 0.41
CA ASP A 244 -3.26 -29.57 1.65
C ASP A 244 -2.99 -28.05 1.71
N THR A 245 -4.02 -27.28 2.08
CA THR A 245 -3.87 -25.82 2.22
C THR A 245 -2.91 -25.40 3.34
N GLN A 246 -2.56 -26.29 4.28
CA GLN A 246 -1.61 -26.00 5.36
C GLN A 246 -0.15 -25.94 4.89
N GLN A 247 0.12 -26.21 3.60
CA GLN A 247 1.42 -25.96 2.99
C GLN A 247 1.57 -24.54 2.44
N PHE A 248 0.50 -23.74 2.45
CA PHE A 248 0.58 -22.32 2.13
C PHE A 248 0.81 -21.51 3.39
N LEU A 249 1.55 -20.43 3.23
CA LEU A 249 1.57 -19.33 4.19
C LEU A 249 0.35 -18.45 4.01
N GLU A 250 -0.05 -17.75 5.06
CA GLU A 250 -1.09 -16.74 5.00
C GLU A 250 -0.46 -15.34 5.08
N PHE A 251 -0.52 -14.61 3.98
CA PHE A 251 -0.07 -13.24 3.89
C PHE A 251 -1.23 -12.31 4.20
N GLN A 252 -1.11 -11.53 5.27
CA GLN A 252 -2.13 -10.57 5.71
C GLN A 252 -1.69 -9.16 5.37
N TYR A 253 -2.43 -8.51 4.48
CA TYR A 253 -2.23 -7.12 4.08
C TYR A 253 -3.27 -6.24 4.77
N THR A 254 -2.83 -5.38 5.68
CA THR A 254 -3.71 -4.49 6.43
C THR A 254 -3.81 -3.14 5.73
N TYR A 255 -5.03 -2.75 5.39
CA TYR A 255 -5.32 -1.50 4.71
C TYR A 255 -6.15 -0.56 5.58
N THR A 256 -5.85 0.73 5.49
CA THR A 256 -6.65 1.81 6.07
C THR A 256 -7.25 2.66 4.95
N LEU A 257 -8.49 3.09 5.10
CA LEU A 257 -9.15 4.02 4.20
C LEU A 257 -8.67 5.45 4.50
N ASN A 258 -8.08 6.10 3.51
CA ASN A 258 -7.62 7.48 3.55
C ASN A 258 -8.06 8.21 2.28
N ASN A 259 -8.86 9.27 2.40
CA ASN A 259 -9.34 10.08 1.26
C ASN A 259 -9.86 9.24 0.07
N ASN A 260 -10.78 8.31 0.35
CA ASN A 260 -11.38 7.39 -0.64
C ASN A 260 -10.41 6.43 -1.33
N SER A 261 -9.19 6.28 -0.81
CA SER A 261 -8.21 5.30 -1.25
C SER A 261 -7.79 4.39 -0.09
N TYR A 262 -7.54 3.12 -0.37
CA TYR A 262 -6.91 2.22 0.61
C TYR A 262 -5.40 2.34 0.53
N ILE A 263 -4.79 2.51 1.69
CA ILE A 263 -3.35 2.54 1.87
C ILE A 263 -2.91 1.36 2.73
N LEU A 264 -1.83 0.69 2.35
CA LEU A 264 -1.22 -0.39 3.10
C LEU A 264 -0.53 0.19 4.34
N THR A 265 -0.97 -0.26 5.50
CA THR A 265 -0.45 0.22 6.80
C THR A 265 0.32 -0.84 7.55
N ASP A 266 0.07 -2.12 7.28
CA ASP A 266 0.81 -3.21 7.92
C ASP A 266 0.79 -4.48 7.06
N PHE A 267 1.71 -5.40 7.36
CA PHE A 267 1.85 -6.69 6.70
C PHE A 267 2.32 -7.77 7.68
N ASN A 268 1.68 -8.93 7.68
CA ASN A 268 2.08 -10.05 8.52
C ASN A 268 2.08 -11.36 7.73
N ILE A 269 2.97 -12.27 8.12
CA ILE A 269 2.97 -13.66 7.67
C ILE A 269 2.44 -14.51 8.83
N VAL A 270 1.36 -15.23 8.58
CA VAL A 270 0.77 -16.17 9.53
C VAL A 270 1.08 -17.59 9.07
N SER A 271 1.68 -18.37 9.96
CA SER A 271 1.97 -19.81 9.79
C SER A 271 1.00 -20.66 10.60
#